data_AF-A0A3B0PUA4-F1
#
_entry.id   AF-A0A3B0PUA4-F1
#
_cell.length_a   1.000
_cell.length_b   1.000
_cell.length_c   1.000
_cell.angle_alpha   90.00
_cell.angle_beta   90.00
_cell.angle_gamma   90.00
#
_symmetry.space_group_name_H-M   'P 1'
#
loop_
_entity.id
_entity.type
_entity.pdbx_description
1 polymer ?
#
loop_
_entity_poly.entity_id
_entity_poly.type
_entity_poly.pdbx_seq_one_letter_code
_entity_poly.pdbx_strand_id
1 'polypeptide(L)'
;MTKTFESLVSNFDLSNKLAISNIKPRLRMTTLYALAQENDYLVLGTDNADEVFIGYFTKFGDGGADLLPISKITKGEVRFLASLMNVPGSIINKAPSAGLW
;
A
#
# COMPACT_ATOMS: atom_id res chain seq x y z
N MET A 1 3.98 10.72 -10.76
CA MET A 1 4.62 10.28 -9.50
C MET A 1 6.15 10.35 -9.56
N THR A 2 6.80 9.91 -10.65
CA THR A 2 8.27 9.84 -10.75
C THR A 2 8.98 11.19 -10.53
N LYS A 3 8.55 12.27 -11.21
CA LYS A 3 9.15 13.61 -11.04
C LYS A 3 9.07 14.14 -9.61
N THR A 4 7.93 13.99 -8.94
CA THR A 4 7.74 14.42 -7.54
C THR A 4 8.63 13.61 -6.59
N PHE A 5 8.70 12.30 -6.80
CA PHE A 5 9.59 11.42 -6.04
C PHE A 5 11.06 11.82 -6.20
N GLU A 6 11.52 11.98 -7.46
CA GLU A 6 12.89 12.40 -7.78
C GLU A 6 13.22 13.76 -7.17
N SER A 7 12.31 14.73 -7.27
CA SER A 7 12.48 16.06 -6.68
C SER A 7 12.60 16.03 -5.16
N LEU A 8 11.83 15.19 -4.45
CA LEU A 8 11.97 15.04 -3.01
C LEU A 8 13.32 14.40 -2.63
N VAL A 9 13.76 13.40 -3.39
CA VAL A 9 15.05 12.75 -3.14
C VAL A 9 16.20 13.73 -3.38
N SER A 10 16.17 14.50 -4.47
CA SER A 10 17.23 15.45 -4.80
C SER A 10 17.25 16.67 -3.89
N ASN A 11 16.10 17.29 -3.59
CA ASN A 11 16.06 18.55 -2.85
C ASN A 11 16.46 18.41 -1.38
N PHE A 12 16.39 17.19 -0.84
CA PHE A 12 16.79 16.88 0.52
C PHE A 12 18.04 15.98 0.60
N ASP A 13 18.74 15.78 -0.53
CA ASP A 13 19.96 14.96 -0.64
C ASP A 13 19.84 13.58 0.04
N LEU A 14 18.70 12.92 -0.16
CA LEU A 14 18.38 11.67 0.52
C LEU A 14 19.21 10.52 -0.06
N SER A 15 19.94 9.82 0.81
CA SER A 15 20.76 8.64 0.45
C SER A 15 20.36 7.36 1.17
N ASN A 16 19.58 7.45 2.26
CA ASN A 16 19.12 6.29 3.01
C ASN A 16 18.04 5.51 2.22
N LYS A 17 18.35 4.26 1.86
CA LYS A 17 17.48 3.41 1.03
C LYS A 17 16.08 3.20 1.62
N LEU A 18 15.96 3.02 2.94
CA LEU A 18 14.67 2.85 3.62
C LEU A 18 13.88 4.16 3.68
N ALA A 19 14.55 5.28 3.87
CA ALA A 19 13.88 6.58 3.81
C ALA A 19 13.30 6.81 2.40
N ILE A 20 14.10 6.56 1.36
CA ILE A 20 13.71 6.71 -0.05
C ILE A 20 12.56 5.74 -0.41
N SER A 21 12.63 4.47 0.01
CA SER A 21 11.60 3.48 -0.34
C SER A 21 10.22 3.85 0.22
N ASN A 22 10.18 4.47 1.41
CA ASN A 22 8.95 4.92 2.06
C ASN A 22 8.32 6.18 1.44
N ILE A 23 9.01 6.90 0.56
CA ILE A 23 8.44 8.09 -0.11
C ILE A 23 7.31 7.67 -1.06
N LYS A 24 7.51 6.60 -1.85
CA LYS A 24 6.53 6.18 -2.88
C LYS A 24 5.17 5.80 -2.26
N PRO A 25 5.07 4.98 -1.20
CA PRO A 25 3.80 4.71 -0.52
C PRO A 25 3.13 5.97 0.02
N ARG A 26 3.89 6.90 0.62
CA ARG A 26 3.34 8.16 1.14
C ARG A 26 2.81 9.08 0.04
N LEU A 27 3.48 9.14 -1.11
CA LEU A 27 2.98 9.87 -2.28
C LEU A 27 1.71 9.22 -2.85
N ARG A 28 1.65 7.89 -2.94
CA ARG A 28 0.43 7.17 -3.33
C ARG A 28 -0.71 7.53 -2.38
N MET A 29 -0.44 7.56 -1.08
CA MET A 29 -1.48 7.86 -0.10
C MET A 29 -1.97 9.29 -0.18
N THR A 30 -1.07 10.25 -0.38
CA THR A 30 -1.44 11.64 -0.65
C THR A 30 -2.36 11.75 -1.87
N THR A 31 -2.07 11.01 -2.95
CA THR A 31 -2.93 10.96 -4.14
C THR A 31 -4.30 10.35 -3.85
N LEU A 32 -4.36 9.25 -3.10
CA LEU A 32 -5.63 8.59 -2.77
C LEU A 32 -6.53 9.49 -1.91
N TYR A 33 -6.01 10.13 -0.88
CA TYR A 33 -6.80 11.08 -0.07
C TYR A 33 -7.22 12.32 -0.85
N ALA A 34 -6.38 12.83 -1.75
CA ALA A 34 -6.76 13.96 -2.61
C ALA A 34 -7.98 13.60 -3.48
N LEU A 35 -7.95 12.41 -4.11
CA LEU A 35 -9.08 11.93 -4.92
C LEU A 35 -10.30 11.60 -4.07
N ALA A 36 -10.10 11.00 -2.89
CA ALA A 36 -11.20 10.66 -2.00
C ALA A 36 -11.94 11.91 -1.53
N GLN A 37 -11.21 12.95 -1.13
CA GLN A 37 -11.82 14.20 -0.69
C GLN A 37 -12.49 14.98 -1.83
N GLU A 38 -11.96 14.92 -3.05
CA GLU A 38 -12.60 15.51 -4.24
C GLU A 38 -13.95 14.84 -4.58
N ASN A 39 -14.14 13.58 -4.16
CA ASN A 39 -15.30 12.76 -4.54
C ASN A 39 -16.17 12.33 -3.35
N ASP A 40 -15.96 12.90 -2.16
CA ASP A 40 -16.64 12.48 -0.91
C ASP A 40 -16.53 10.97 -0.62
N TYR A 41 -15.38 10.36 -0.89
CA TYR A 41 -15.09 8.94 -0.65
C TYR A 41 -14.23 8.70 0.60
N LEU A 42 -14.17 7.43 1.01
CA LEU A 42 -13.22 6.92 2.02
C LEU A 42 -12.11 6.12 1.34
N VAL A 43 -10.90 6.16 1.91
CA VAL A 43 -9.76 5.38 1.44
C VAL A 43 -9.72 4.01 2.14
N LEU A 44 -9.80 2.94 1.36
CA LEU A 44 -9.63 1.58 1.85
C LEU A 44 -8.16 1.19 1.90
N GLY A 45 -7.70 0.70 3.05
CA GLY A 45 -6.39 0.08 3.21
C GLY A 45 -6.45 -1.43 2.96
N THR A 46 -5.29 -2.00 2.62
CA THR A 46 -5.19 -3.40 2.21
C THR A 46 -4.44 -4.28 3.21
N ASP A 47 -4.12 -3.74 4.39
CA ASP A 47 -3.43 -4.49 5.43
C ASP A 47 -4.27 -5.69 5.85
N ASN A 48 -3.70 -6.88 5.71
CA ASN A 48 -4.27 -8.13 6.21
C ASN A 48 -3.70 -8.49 7.60
N ALA A 49 -4.24 -9.50 8.27
CA ALA A 49 -3.86 -9.84 9.64
C ALA A 49 -2.35 -10.12 9.80
N ASP A 50 -1.71 -10.74 8.81
CA ASP A 50 -0.28 -11.04 8.86
C ASP A 50 0.54 -9.73 8.77
N GLU A 51 0.16 -8.83 7.86
CA GLU A 51 0.81 -7.52 7.65
C GLU A 51 0.68 -6.62 8.88
N VAL A 52 -0.51 -6.58 9.49
CA VAL A 52 -0.76 -5.84 10.75
C VAL A 52 0.08 -6.42 11.88
N PHE A 53 0.14 -7.75 12.01
CA PHE A 53 0.86 -8.42 13.09
C PHE A 53 2.37 -8.13 13.06
N ILE A 54 2.99 -8.16 11.88
CA ILE A 54 4.44 -7.93 11.75
C ILE A 54 4.80 -6.44 11.50
N GLY A 55 3.80 -5.58 11.27
CA GLY A 55 4.01 -4.18 10.92
C GLY A 55 4.59 -3.96 9.52
N TYR A 56 4.23 -4.79 8.55
CA TYR A 56 4.78 -4.74 7.19
C TYR A 56 4.00 -3.79 6.27
N PHE A 57 4.09 -2.50 6.57
CA PHE A 57 3.51 -1.40 5.80
C PHE A 57 4.32 -0.12 6.03
N THR A 58 4.22 0.86 5.13
CA THR A 58 4.76 2.19 5.38
C THR A 58 3.78 2.99 6.24
N LYS A 59 4.21 3.42 7.43
CA LYS A 59 3.42 4.33 8.28
C LYS A 59 3.08 5.62 7.52
N PHE A 60 1.79 5.98 7.51
CA PHE A 60 1.21 7.07 6.73
C PHE A 60 1.41 6.96 5.20
N GLY A 61 1.80 5.77 4.72
CA GLY A 61 1.76 5.37 3.32
C GLY A 61 0.54 4.47 3.12
N ASP A 62 0.78 3.22 2.70
CA ASP A 62 -0.24 2.19 2.59
C ASP A 62 -0.97 1.91 3.91
N GLY A 63 -0.30 2.02 5.06
CA GLY A 63 -0.94 1.87 6.37
C GLY A 63 -1.75 3.09 6.86
N GLY A 64 -1.90 4.15 6.05
CA GLY A 64 -2.75 5.30 6.36
C GLY A 64 -4.08 5.19 5.62
N ALA A 65 -5.13 4.65 6.24
CA ALA A 65 -6.43 4.45 5.60
C ALA A 65 -7.58 4.71 6.57
N ASP A 66 -8.79 4.95 6.03
CA ASP A 66 -10.00 5.17 6.82
C ASP A 66 -10.61 3.85 7.31
N LEU A 67 -10.59 2.82 6.45
CA LEU A 67 -11.19 1.51 6.71
C LEU A 67 -10.26 0.37 6.26
N LEU A 68 -10.22 -0.72 7.03
CA LEU A 68 -9.39 -1.90 6.78
C LEU A 68 -10.23 -3.18 6.66
N PRO A 69 -10.87 -3.43 5.51
CA PRO A 69 -11.84 -4.51 5.34
C PRO A 69 -11.26 -5.92 5.54
N ILE A 70 -9.94 -6.09 5.37
CA ILE A 70 -9.27 -7.40 5.43
C ILE A 70 -8.26 -7.53 6.59
N SER A 71 -8.22 -6.57 7.52
CA SER A 71 -7.26 -6.54 8.64
C SER A 71 -7.36 -7.71 9.62
N LYS A 72 -8.46 -8.46 9.59
CA LYS A 72 -8.73 -9.58 10.51
C LYS A 72 -8.57 -10.96 9.87
N ILE A 73 -8.16 -11.02 8.61
CA ILE A 73 -7.96 -12.29 7.90
C ILE A 73 -6.52 -12.44 7.44
N THR A 74 -6.00 -13.65 7.54
CA THR A 74 -4.65 -14.04 7.14
C THR A 74 -4.48 -14.00 5.62
N LYS A 75 -3.24 -14.04 5.14
CA LYS A 75 -2.92 -14.10 3.71
C LYS A 75 -3.52 -15.35 3.05
N GLY A 76 -3.60 -16.45 3.77
CA GLY A 76 -4.25 -17.68 3.31
C GLY A 76 -5.74 -17.47 3.05
N GLU A 77 -6.44 -16.85 4.00
CA GLU A 77 -7.86 -16.51 3.89
C GLU A 77 -8.12 -15.48 2.78
N VAL A 78 -7.26 -14.47 2.62
CA VAL A 78 -7.34 -13.52 1.50
C VAL A 78 -7.27 -14.24 0.15
N ARG A 79 -6.35 -15.21 -0.02
CA ARG A 79 -6.24 -16.00 -1.26
C ARG A 79 -7.46 -16.88 -1.49
N PHE A 80 -7.98 -17.50 -0.42
CA PHE A 80 -9.18 -18.33 -0.49
C PHE A 80 -10.42 -17.50 -0.88
N LEU A 81 -10.62 -16.32 -0.29
CA LEU A 81 -11.71 -15.43 -0.69
C LEU A 81 -11.54 -14.95 -2.14
N ALA A 82 -10.30 -14.63 -2.54
CA ALA A 82 -10.01 -14.21 -3.91
C ALA A 82 -10.37 -15.31 -4.95
N SER A 83 -10.16 -16.59 -4.63
CA SER A 83 -10.57 -17.68 -5.54
C SER A 83 -12.09 -17.81 -5.63
N LEU A 84 -12.81 -17.65 -4.52
CA LEU A 84 -14.28 -17.63 -4.52
C LEU A 84 -14.86 -16.45 -5.32
N MET A 85 -14.16 -15.32 -5.34
CA MET A 85 -14.54 -14.12 -6.09
C MET A 85 -14.09 -14.14 -7.56
N ASN A 86 -13.53 -15.26 -8.05
CA ASN A 86 -13.00 -15.39 -9.42
C ASN A 86 -11.89 -14.38 -9.77
N VAL A 87 -11.08 -13.97 -8.79
CA VAL A 87 -9.88 -13.16 -9.07
C VAL A 87 -8.94 -13.98 -9.96
N PRO A 88 -8.35 -13.40 -11.03
CA PRO A 88 -7.45 -14.11 -11.92
C PRO A 88 -6.34 -14.88 -11.18
N GLY A 89 -6.11 -16.13 -11.57
CA GLY A 89 -5.07 -16.97 -10.97
C GLY A 89 -3.66 -16.35 -11.07
N SER A 90 -3.40 -15.52 -12.08
CA SER A 90 -2.16 -14.75 -12.21
C SER A 90 -1.96 -13.72 -11.09
N ILE A 91 -3.03 -13.24 -10.45
CA ILE A 91 -2.98 -12.33 -9.30
C ILE A 91 -2.84 -13.15 -8.01
N ILE A 92 -3.64 -14.21 -7.83
CA ILE A 92 -3.63 -15.04 -6.62
C ILE A 92 -2.28 -15.74 -6.42
N ASN A 93 -1.70 -16.26 -7.51
CA ASN A 93 -0.48 -17.06 -7.46
C ASN A 93 0.80 -16.23 -7.54
N LYS A 94 0.69 -14.91 -7.76
CA LYS A 94 1.85 -14.02 -7.79
C LYS A 94 2.53 -13.99 -6.42
N ALA A 95 3.87 -14.08 -6.42
CA ALA A 95 4.65 -13.88 -5.20
C ALA A 95 4.41 -12.48 -4.63
N PRO A 96 4.07 -12.33 -3.33
CA PRO A 96 3.89 -11.03 -2.70
C PRO A 96 5.14 -10.16 -2.83
N SER A 97 4.96 -8.91 -3.23
CA SER A 97 6.04 -7.92 -3.30
C SER A 97 5.47 -6.53 -3.11
N ALA A 98 6.17 -5.70 -2.32
CA ALA A 98 5.83 -4.30 -2.13
C ALA A 98 6.20 -3.44 -3.37
N GLY A 99 7.02 -3.96 -4.29
CA GLY A 99 7.45 -3.25 -5.50
C GLY A 99 8.19 -1.94 -5.21
N LEU A 100 8.94 -1.91 -4.10
CA LEU A 100 9.68 -0.71 -3.67
C LEU A 100 11.16 -0.70 -4.13
N TRP A 101 11.63 -1.82 -4.68
CA TRP A 101 12.99 -2.03 -5.17
C TRP A 101 12.98 -2.63 -6.58
#